data_AF-N4WUH0-F1
#
_entry.id   AF-N4WUH0-F1
#
_cell.length_a   1.000
_cell.length_b   1.000
_cell.length_c   1.000
_cell.angle_alpha   90.00
_cell.angle_beta   90.00
_cell.angle_gamma   90.00
#
_symmetry.space_group_name_H-M   'P 1'
#
loop_
_entity.id
_entity.type
_entity.pdbx_description
1 polymer ?
#
loop_
_entity_poly.entity_id
_entity_poly.type
_entity_poly.pdbx_seq_one_letter_code
_entity_poly.pdbx_strand_id
1 'polypeptide(L)'
;MKVLVIGSGGREHIIVKKLKESERVTEIFAAPGNGGIAEDATCVAIKDDALEELADFAQENGIDWTIVGPEVPLTKGVVNVFRNRNLKVFGPSEEAAIIEGSKDFAKAFMQNYQIPTAKYHTFSDVEKAKAIFVKKERQS
;
A
#
# COMPACT_ATOMS: atom_id res chain seq x y z
N MET A 1 6.52 -11.50 -19.28
CA MET A 1 6.56 -10.20 -18.60
C MET A 1 7.26 -10.36 -17.27
N LYS A 2 8.13 -9.41 -16.92
CA LYS A 2 8.81 -9.36 -15.62
C LYS A 2 7.99 -8.53 -14.65
N VAL A 3 7.69 -9.08 -13.47
CA VAL A 3 6.86 -8.41 -12.47
C VAL A 3 7.63 -8.23 -11.18
N LEU A 4 7.58 -7.05 -10.59
CA LEU A 4 8.07 -6.77 -9.24
C LEU A 4 6.91 -6.68 -8.26
N VAL A 5 6.98 -7.40 -7.15
CA VAL A 5 6.04 -7.30 -6.03
C VAL A 5 6.75 -6.66 -4.84
N ILE A 6 6.26 -5.51 -4.37
CA ILE A 6 6.81 -4.83 -3.19
C ILE A 6 6.09 -5.33 -1.94
N GLY A 7 6.88 -5.72 -0.94
CA GLY A 7 6.46 -6.22 0.36
C GLY A 7 6.96 -7.63 0.67
N SER A 8 6.68 -8.10 1.89
CA SER A 8 7.20 -9.35 2.46
C SER A 8 6.16 -10.13 3.26
N GLY A 9 4.89 -9.74 3.22
CA GLY A 9 3.82 -10.36 3.98
C GLY A 9 3.16 -11.53 3.27
N GLY A 10 2.15 -12.11 3.92
CA GLY A 10 1.34 -13.19 3.35
C GLY A 10 0.50 -12.74 2.15
N ARG A 11 0.07 -11.47 2.12
CA ARG A 11 -0.65 -10.88 0.98
C ARG A 11 0.22 -10.92 -0.28
N GLU A 12 1.46 -10.48 -0.18
CA GLU A 12 2.40 -10.46 -1.30
C GLU A 12 2.76 -11.89 -1.74
N HIS A 13 2.88 -12.84 -0.80
CA HIS A 13 3.07 -14.25 -1.13
C HIS A 13 1.94 -14.82 -1.98
N ILE A 14 0.67 -14.52 -1.64
CA ILE A 14 -0.46 -14.98 -2.46
C ILE A 14 -0.50 -14.28 -3.83
N ILE A 15 -0.12 -13.00 -3.90
CA ILE A 15 0.00 -12.29 -5.18
C ILE A 15 1.05 -12.98 -6.08
N VAL A 16 2.23 -13.28 -5.55
CA VAL A 16 3.29 -14.01 -6.27
C VAL A 16 2.78 -15.37 -6.77
N LYS A 17 2.11 -16.15 -5.91
CA LYS A 17 1.51 -17.43 -6.32
C LYS A 17 0.54 -17.28 -7.47
N LYS A 18 -0.31 -16.26 -7.44
CA LYS A 18 -1.25 -15.98 -8.52
C LYS A 18 -0.60 -15.49 -9.81
N LEU A 19 0.47 -14.70 -9.71
CA LEU A 19 1.23 -14.28 -10.89
C LEU A 19 1.92 -15.48 -11.57
N LYS A 20 2.45 -16.42 -10.79
CA LYS A 20 3.12 -17.64 -11.29
C LYS A 20 2.19 -18.56 -12.10
N GLU A 21 0.88 -18.51 -11.86
CA GLU A 21 -0.12 -19.24 -12.65
C GLU A 21 -0.32 -18.65 -14.07
N SER A 22 0.16 -17.44 -14.35
CA SER A 22 -0.07 -16.79 -15.64
C SER A 22 1.05 -17.08 -16.64
N GLU A 23 0.69 -17.66 -17.80
CA GLU A 23 1.61 -17.91 -18.92
C GLU A 23 2.27 -16.64 -19.49
N ARG A 24 1.69 -15.46 -19.23
CA ARG A 24 2.25 -14.18 -19.67
C ARG A 24 3.39 -13.69 -18.77
N VAL A 25 3.50 -14.21 -17.55
CA VAL A 25 4.53 -13.84 -16.57
C VAL A 25 5.71 -14.78 -16.73
N THR A 26 6.88 -14.21 -16.96
CA THR A 26 8.11 -14.95 -17.26
C THR A 26 9.09 -14.92 -16.10
N GLU A 27 9.06 -13.87 -15.29
CA GLU A 27 9.94 -13.69 -14.14
C GLU A 27 9.22 -12.86 -13.08
N ILE A 28 9.39 -13.23 -11.82
CA ILE A 28 8.79 -12.55 -10.67
C ILE A 28 9.90 -12.21 -9.69
N PHE A 29 9.95 -10.94 -9.30
CA PHE A 29 10.80 -10.42 -8.24
C PHE A 29 9.95 -10.00 -7.05
N ALA A 30 10.52 -10.10 -5.85
CA ALA A 30 9.90 -9.60 -4.64
C ALA A 30 10.89 -8.77 -3.82
N ALA A 31 10.47 -7.61 -3.33
CA ALA A 31 11.33 -6.69 -2.57
C ALA A 31 10.67 -6.29 -1.23
N PRO A 32 11.19 -6.71 -0.05
CA PRO A 32 12.30 -7.64 0.12
C PRO A 32 11.89 -9.11 -0.05
N GLY A 33 10.59 -9.41 -0.12
CA GLY A 33 10.09 -10.78 -0.08
C GLY A 33 10.33 -11.47 1.27
N ASN A 34 10.12 -12.79 1.30
CA ASN A 34 10.38 -13.64 2.48
C ASN A 34 10.77 -15.06 2.03
N GLY A 35 11.08 -15.94 2.99
CA GLY A 35 11.53 -17.31 2.70
C GLY A 35 10.52 -18.16 1.92
N GLY A 36 9.21 -17.94 2.11
CA GLY A 36 8.18 -18.65 1.34
C GLY A 36 8.01 -18.09 -0.08
N ILE A 37 8.13 -16.77 -0.25
CA ILE A 37 8.10 -16.13 -1.56
C ILE A 37 9.28 -16.60 -2.43
N ALA A 38 10.43 -16.87 -1.81
CA ALA A 38 11.64 -17.33 -2.50
C ALA A 38 11.47 -18.68 -3.25
N GLU A 39 10.42 -19.44 -2.97
CA GLU A 39 10.08 -20.67 -3.70
C GLU A 39 9.51 -20.39 -5.11
N ASP A 40 8.89 -19.21 -5.29
CA ASP A 40 8.11 -18.85 -6.47
C ASP A 40 8.63 -17.58 -7.18
N ALA A 41 9.49 -16.79 -6.55
CA ALA A 41 10.04 -15.54 -7.05
C ALA A 41 11.47 -15.28 -6.57
N THR A 42 12.20 -14.40 -7.26
CA THR A 42 13.52 -13.94 -6.82
C THR A 42 13.37 -12.79 -5.81
N CYS A 43 13.68 -13.07 -4.55
CA CYS A 43 13.72 -12.04 -3.51
C CYS A 43 14.98 -11.17 -3.66
N VAL A 44 14.80 -9.85 -3.68
CA VAL A 44 15.88 -8.87 -3.74
C VAL A 44 16.00 -8.14 -2.42
N ALA A 45 17.22 -7.87 -1.97
CA ALA A 45 17.49 -7.29 -0.65
C ALA A 45 17.25 -5.76 -0.60
N ILE A 46 16.14 -5.29 -1.17
CA ILE A 46 15.72 -3.90 -1.17
C ILE A 46 14.54 -3.76 -0.21
N LYS A 47 14.59 -2.76 0.69
CA LYS A 47 13.49 -2.50 1.61
C LYS A 47 12.26 -2.02 0.84
N ASP A 48 11.07 -2.37 1.32
CA ASP A 48 9.81 -1.99 0.71
C ASP A 48 9.55 -0.48 0.75
N ASP A 49 10.25 0.26 1.61
CA ASP A 49 10.20 1.72 1.72
C ASP A 49 11.44 2.46 1.17
N ALA A 50 12.29 1.78 0.41
CA ALA A 50 13.41 2.38 -0.33
C ALA A 50 12.97 2.78 -1.76
N LEU A 51 12.12 3.80 -1.86
CA LEU A 51 11.36 4.15 -3.07
C LEU A 51 12.23 4.31 -4.33
N GLU A 52 13.32 5.07 -4.23
CA GLU A 52 14.21 5.33 -5.37
C GLU A 52 14.96 4.06 -5.78
N GLU A 53 15.46 3.28 -4.82
CA GLU A 53 16.17 2.02 -5.07
C GLU A 53 15.26 0.98 -5.74
N LEU A 54 13.99 0.93 -5.35
CA LEU A 54 12.97 0.10 -6.01
C LEU A 54 12.73 0.53 -7.46
N ALA A 55 12.68 1.83 -7.72
CA ALA A 55 12.50 2.37 -9.06
C ALA A 55 13.74 2.16 -9.94
N ASP A 56 14.94 2.35 -9.38
CA ASP A 56 16.22 2.04 -10.03
C ASP A 56 16.27 0.56 -10.41
N PHE A 57 15.98 -0.34 -9.46
CA PHE A 57 15.91 -1.78 -9.73
C PHE A 57 14.93 -2.11 -10.85
N ALA A 58 13.72 -1.54 -10.80
CA ALA A 58 12.70 -1.79 -11.80
C ALA A 58 13.13 -1.35 -13.21
N GLN A 59 13.80 -0.20 -13.30
CA GLN A 59 14.31 0.34 -14.55
C GLN A 59 15.48 -0.50 -15.10
N GLU A 60 16.47 -0.82 -14.26
CA GLU A 60 17.67 -1.58 -14.64
C GLU A 60 17.34 -3.01 -15.07
N ASN A 61 16.36 -3.65 -14.43
CA ASN A 61 15.99 -5.04 -14.70
C ASN A 61 14.89 -5.18 -15.75
N GLY A 62 14.41 -4.07 -16.31
CA GLY A 62 13.35 -4.05 -17.34
C GLY A 62 12.04 -4.62 -16.82
N ILE A 63 11.61 -4.20 -15.62
CA ILE A 63 10.34 -4.63 -15.04
C ILE A 63 9.17 -4.06 -15.83
N ASP A 64 8.28 -4.94 -16.30
CA ASP A 64 7.11 -4.56 -17.09
C ASP A 64 5.98 -3.98 -16.22
N TRP A 65 5.83 -4.50 -15.01
CA TRP A 65 4.82 -4.08 -14.03
C TRP A 65 5.32 -4.24 -12.61
N THR A 66 5.03 -3.25 -11.77
CA THR A 66 5.23 -3.33 -10.32
C THR A 66 3.90 -3.35 -9.60
N ILE A 67 3.74 -4.20 -8.59
CA ILE A 67 2.57 -4.27 -7.72
C ILE A 67 3.01 -3.92 -6.29
N VAL A 68 2.37 -2.92 -5.70
CA VAL A 68 2.68 -2.49 -4.33
C VAL A 68 1.71 -3.16 -3.36
N GLY A 69 2.24 -4.00 -2.49
CA GLY A 69 1.46 -4.69 -1.47
C GLY A 69 1.17 -3.85 -0.22
N PRO A 70 2.21 -3.38 0.51
CA PRO A 70 2.04 -2.66 1.77
C PRO A 70 1.66 -1.19 1.60
N GLU A 71 0.98 -0.67 2.63
CA GLU A 71 0.42 0.68 2.70
C GLU A 71 1.50 1.77 2.93
N VAL A 72 2.59 1.43 3.62
CA VAL A 72 3.66 2.38 3.94
C VAL A 72 4.31 2.98 2.68
N PRO A 73 4.78 2.20 1.68
CA PRO A 73 5.34 2.79 0.47
C PRO A 73 4.32 3.56 -0.37
N LEU A 74 3.04 3.17 -0.34
CA LEU A 74 1.97 3.91 -1.01
C LEU A 74 1.81 5.31 -0.41
N THR A 75 1.74 5.39 0.92
CA THR A 75 1.64 6.67 1.65
C THR A 75 2.91 7.52 1.59
N LYS A 76 4.06 6.93 1.22
CA LYS A 76 5.31 7.64 0.93
C LYS A 76 5.46 8.07 -0.53
N GLY A 77 4.53 7.69 -1.41
CA GLY A 77 4.54 8.11 -2.82
C GLY A 77 5.36 7.24 -3.77
N VAL A 78 5.57 5.95 -3.48
CA VAL A 78 6.27 5.03 -4.39
C VAL A 78 5.66 5.04 -5.81
N VAL A 79 4.33 5.14 -5.90
CA VAL A 79 3.62 5.16 -7.19
C VAL A 79 3.95 6.42 -7.98
N ASN A 80 4.11 7.55 -7.30
CA ASN A 80 4.48 8.83 -7.91
C ASN A 80 5.91 8.74 -8.47
N VAL A 81 6.86 8.19 -7.69
CA VAL A 81 8.26 7.96 -8.12
C VAL A 81 8.31 7.10 -9.40
N PHE A 82 7.60 5.97 -9.42
CA PHE A 82 7.57 5.06 -10.57
C PHE A 82 6.98 5.75 -11.81
N ARG A 83 5.84 6.44 -11.67
CA ARG A 83 5.17 7.12 -12.80
C ARG A 83 6.02 8.26 -13.35
N ASN A 84 6.71 9.04 -12.51
CA ASN A 84 7.61 10.10 -12.94
C ASN A 84 8.77 9.57 -13.80
N ARG A 85 9.13 8.30 -13.61
CA ARG A 85 10.16 7.59 -14.38
C ARG A 85 9.58 6.76 -15.55
N ASN A 86 8.29 6.93 -15.88
CA ASN A 86 7.56 6.14 -16.88
C ASN A 86 7.53 4.63 -16.62
N LEU A 87 7.67 4.21 -15.36
CA LEU A 87 7.56 2.81 -14.93
C LEU A 87 6.11 2.48 -14.62
N LYS A 88 5.65 1.32 -15.10
CA LYS A 88 4.27 0.86 -14.83
C LYS A 88 4.18 0.29 -13.43
N VAL A 89 3.24 0.84 -12.67
CA VAL A 89 3.01 0.47 -11.27
C VAL A 89 1.51 0.42 -10.97
N PHE A 90 1.10 -0.59 -10.22
CA PHE A 90 -0.24 -0.77 -9.73
C PHE A 90 -0.30 -0.41 -8.24
N GLY A 91 -1.05 0.65 -7.96
CA GLY A 91 -1.28 1.21 -6.63
C GLY A 91 -1.86 2.63 -6.72
N PRO A 92 -2.47 3.15 -5.65
CA PRO A 92 -2.89 4.56 -5.58
C PRO A 92 -1.67 5.49 -5.58
N SER A 93 -1.83 6.72 -6.08
CA SER A 93 -0.84 7.77 -5.84
C SER A 93 -0.80 8.15 -4.36
N GLU A 94 0.23 8.88 -3.93
CA GLU A 94 0.36 9.37 -2.55
C GLU A 94 -0.90 10.09 -2.07
N GLU A 95 -1.43 10.97 -2.92
CA GLU A 95 -2.61 11.79 -2.64
C GLU A 95 -3.88 10.96 -2.54
N ALA A 96 -3.95 9.83 -3.24
CA ALA A 96 -5.06 8.89 -3.13
C ALA A 96 -4.90 7.93 -1.94
N ALA A 97 -3.66 7.56 -1.59
CA ALA A 97 -3.35 6.67 -0.47
C ALA A 97 -3.73 7.25 0.89
N ILE A 98 -3.88 8.58 1.00
CA ILE A 98 -4.33 9.26 2.22
C ILE A 98 -5.69 8.75 2.73
N ILE A 99 -6.54 8.21 1.86
CA ILE A 99 -7.84 7.63 2.27
C ILE A 99 -7.65 6.42 3.21
N GLU A 100 -6.53 5.70 3.10
CA GLU A 100 -6.16 4.62 4.02
C GLU A 100 -5.22 5.12 5.13
N GLY A 101 -4.32 6.06 4.80
CA GLY A 101 -3.33 6.61 5.74
C GLY A 101 -3.91 7.52 6.84
N SER A 102 -5.04 8.20 6.59
CA SER A 102 -5.68 9.10 7.54
C SER A 102 -7.15 8.76 7.77
N LYS A 103 -7.44 8.18 8.94
CA LYS A 103 -8.83 7.87 9.36
C LYS A 103 -9.70 9.12 9.44
N ASP A 104 -9.13 10.25 9.83
CA ASP A 104 -9.85 11.53 9.88
C ASP A 104 -10.24 11.98 8.47
N PHE A 105 -9.28 11.97 7.53
CA PHE A 105 -9.55 12.28 6.14
C PHE A 105 -10.61 11.32 5.55
N ALA A 106 -10.46 10.01 5.77
CA ALA A 106 -11.40 9.01 5.27
C ALA A 106 -12.83 9.25 5.79
N LYS A 107 -12.96 9.56 7.09
CA LYS A 107 -14.25 9.84 7.72
C LYS A 107 -14.86 11.15 7.24
N ALA A 108 -14.05 12.20 7.07
CA ALA A 108 -14.50 13.45 6.48
C ALA A 108 -14.94 13.28 5.02
N PHE A 109 -14.18 12.53 4.22
CA PHE A 109 -14.53 12.17 2.85
C PHE A 109 -15.87 11.44 2.79
N MET A 110 -16.04 10.38 3.60
CA MET A 110 -17.29 9.64 3.65
C MET A 110 -18.48 10.51 4.05
N GLN A 111 -18.31 11.42 5.00
CA GLN A 111 -19.37 12.35 5.40
C GLN A 111 -19.72 13.35 4.28
N ASN A 112 -18.72 13.93 3.61
CA ASN A 112 -18.90 14.90 2.53
C ASN A 112 -19.61 14.29 1.32
N TYR A 113 -19.30 13.02 1.00
CA TYR A 113 -19.88 12.30 -0.13
C TYR A 113 -21.03 11.35 0.25
N GLN A 114 -21.55 11.45 1.48
CA GLN A 114 -22.69 10.67 1.97
C GLN A 114 -22.50 9.14 1.87
N ILE A 115 -21.26 8.66 2.02
CA ILE A 115 -20.92 7.24 2.06
C ILE A 115 -21.25 6.70 3.47
N PRO A 116 -22.10 5.65 3.60
CA PRO A 116 -22.47 5.11 4.90
C PRO A 116 -21.27 4.64 5.73
N THR A 117 -21.14 5.17 6.94
CA THR A 117 -20.10 4.77 7.91
C THR A 117 -20.54 5.09 9.34
N ALA A 118 -19.88 4.48 10.33
CA ALA A 118 -20.15 4.78 11.74
C ALA A 118 -19.90 6.27 12.05
N LYS A 119 -20.81 6.89 12.82
CA LYS A 119 -20.66 8.25 13.33
C LYS A 119 -19.33 8.39 14.08
N TYR A 120 -18.63 9.49 13.85
CA TYR A 120 -17.32 9.74 14.45
C TYR A 120 -17.20 11.17 14.97
N HIS A 121 -16.16 11.41 15.77
CA HIS A 121 -15.62 12.71 16.09
C HIS A 121 -14.11 12.55 16.19
N THR A 122 -13.38 13.57 15.73
CA THR A 122 -11.92 13.62 15.83
C THR A 122 -11.53 14.58 16.93
N PHE A 123 -10.53 14.20 17.73
CA PHE A 123 -10.04 14.98 18.85
C PHE A 123 -8.52 15.03 18.81
N SER A 124 -7.97 16.21 19.05
CA SER A 124 -6.55 16.41 19.36
C SER A 124 -6.31 16.67 20.86
N ASP A 125 -7.40 16.86 21.63
CA ASP A 125 -7.39 17.17 23.06
C ASP A 125 -8.07 16.02 23.84
N VAL A 126 -7.35 15.49 24.81
CA VAL A 126 -7.76 14.33 25.61
C VAL A 126 -8.99 14.66 26.48
N GLU A 127 -9.08 15.85 27.04
CA GLU A 127 -10.18 16.23 27.94
C GLU A 127 -11.47 16.45 27.14
N LYS A 128 -11.38 17.04 25.95
CA LYS A 128 -12.53 17.12 25.02
C LYS A 128 -13.01 15.73 24.58
N ALA A 129 -12.08 14.80 24.34
CA ALA A 129 -12.42 13.43 23.96
C ALA A 129 -13.21 12.72 25.06
N LYS A 130 -12.73 12.77 26.32
CA LYS A 130 -13.40 12.18 27.48
C LYS A 130 -14.80 12.74 27.70
N ALA A 131 -14.95 14.07 27.60
CA ALA A 131 -16.24 14.73 27.84
C ALA A 131 -17.35 14.25 26.89
N ILE A 132 -17.03 14.01 25.61
CA ILE A 132 -18.00 13.47 24.64
C ILE A 132 -18.27 11.98 24.88
N PHE A 133 -17.26 11.19 25.25
CA PHE A 133 -17.46 9.78 25.57
C PHE A 133 -18.42 9.58 26.76
N VAL A 134 -18.19 10.29 27.86
CA VAL A 134 -19.03 10.23 29.07
C VAL A 134 -20.44 10.75 28.83
N LYS A 135 -20.62 11.77 27.98
CA LYS A 135 -21.97 12.24 27.60
C LYS A 135 -22.77 11.20 26.81
N LYS A 136 -22.12 10.40 25.97
CA LYS A 136 -22.80 9.35 25.20
C LYS A 136 -23.24 8.17 26.07
N GLU A 137 -22.43 7.72 27.02
CA GLU A 137 -22.82 6.63 27.94
C GLU A 137 -23.99 7.00 28.87
N ARG A 138 -24.15 8.28 29.20
CA ARG A 138 -25.27 8.75 30.05
C ARG A 138 -26.59 8.95 29.30
N GLN A 139 -26.59 8.83 27.98
CA GLN A 139 -27.77 9.05 27.13
C GLN A 139 -28.27 7.77 26.43
N SER A 140 -27.58 6.65 26.65
CA SER A 140 -27.96 5.29 26.25
C SER A 140 -28.48 4.51 27.45
#